data_AF-A0A967Y2T4-F1
#
_entry.id   AF-A0A967Y2T4-F1
#
_cell.length_a   1.000
_cell.length_b   1.000
_cell.length_c   1.000
_cell.angle_alpha   90.00
_cell.angle_beta   90.00
_cell.angle_gamma   90.00
#
_symmetry.space_group_name_H-M   'P 1'
#
loop_
_entity.id
_entity.type
_entity.pdbx_description
1 polymer ?
#
loop_
_entity_poly.entity_id
_entity_poly.type
_entity_poly.pdbx_seq_one_letter_code
_entity_poly.pdbx_strand_id
1 'polypeptide(L)' 'FGGFDWAFLPTDGVERIEVVRGPASVVYGSDAIGGVVQLVSEHRDTSSLRAEAGTDAYGRLGVVWG' A
#
# COMPACT_ATOMS: atom_id res chain seq x y z
N PHE A 1 -8.61 -24.61 -19.45
CA PHE A 1 -8.89 -23.34 -18.75
C PHE A 1 -7.61 -22.52 -18.72
N GLY A 2 -7.64 -21.28 -19.21
CA GLY A 2 -6.53 -20.34 -19.08
C GLY A 2 -6.74 -19.56 -17.78
N GLY A 3 -5.92 -19.85 -16.78
CA GLY A 3 -5.89 -19.10 -15.52
C GLY A 3 -4.76 -18.09 -15.54
N PHE A 4 -4.83 -17.09 -14.67
CA PHE A 4 -3.67 -16.29 -14.33
C PHE A 4 -2.63 -17.17 -13.64
N ASP A 5 -1.40 -17.20 -14.15
CA ASP A 5 -0.29 -17.89 -13.49
C ASP A 5 0.34 -16.95 -12.46
N TRP A 6 0.01 -17.21 -11.20
CA TRP A 6 0.47 -16.44 -10.05
C TRP A 6 1.99 -16.48 -9.88
N ALA A 7 2.70 -17.43 -10.48
CA ALA A 7 4.15 -17.50 -10.43
C ALA A 7 4.83 -16.33 -11.19
N PHE A 8 4.12 -15.68 -12.12
CA PHE A 8 4.63 -14.54 -12.88
C PHE A 8 4.19 -13.18 -12.33
N LEU A 9 3.47 -13.15 -11.21
CA LEU A 9 3.12 -11.89 -10.57
C LEU A 9 4.42 -11.21 -10.04
N PRO A 10 4.77 -10.00 -10.51
CA PRO A 10 5.87 -9.24 -9.95
C PRO A 10 5.58 -8.91 -8.48
N THR A 11 6.58 -9.10 -7.63
CA THR A 11 6.49 -8.78 -6.20
C THR A 11 7.23 -7.50 -5.84
N ASP A 12 7.84 -6.84 -6.82
CA ASP A 12 8.42 -5.52 -6.62
C ASP A 12 7.32 -4.51 -6.30
N GLY A 13 7.53 -3.70 -5.27
CA GLY A 13 6.52 -2.78 -4.79
C GLY A 13 5.39 -3.44 -3.99
N VAL A 14 5.44 -4.74 -3.68
CA VAL A 14 4.56 -5.36 -2.68
C VAL A 14 5.18 -5.20 -1.29
N GLU A 15 4.52 -4.44 -0.43
CA GLU A 15 4.93 -4.20 0.95
C GLU A 15 4.62 -5.40 1.86
N ARG A 16 3.41 -5.96 1.73
CA ARG A 16 2.98 -7.12 2.51
C ARG A 16 1.84 -7.88 1.86
N ILE A 17 1.67 -9.12 2.29
CA ILE A 17 0.57 -9.99 1.88
C ILE A 17 -0.29 -10.28 3.11
N GLU A 18 -1.57 -9.98 3.02
CA GLU A 18 -2.55 -10.23 4.07
C GLU A 18 -3.47 -11.38 3.70
N VAL A 19 -3.64 -12.34 4.61
CA VAL A 19 -4.48 -13.51 4.40
C VAL A 19 -5.59 -13.54 5.44
N VAL A 20 -6.82 -13.32 4.97
CA VAL A 20 -8.04 -13.49 5.77
C VAL A 20 -8.60 -14.87 5.47
N ARG A 21 -8.79 -15.68 6.50
CA ARG A 21 -9.30 -17.05 6.39
C ARG A 21 -10.77 -17.09 6.75
N GLY A 22 -11.55 -17.87 6.00
CA GLY A 22 -13.00 -17.98 6.19
C GLY A 22 -13.79 -16.89 5.46
N PRO A 23 -15.14 -16.94 5.53
CA PRO A 23 -15.99 -16.06 4.74
C PRO A 23 -15.75 -14.59 5.04
N ALA A 24 -15.47 -13.80 4.01
CA ALA A 24 -15.23 -12.36 4.11
C ALA A 24 -16.17 -11.55 3.20
N SER A 25 -17.32 -12.13 2.84
CA SER A 25 -18.22 -11.60 1.81
C SER A 25 -18.90 -10.28 2.15
N VAL A 26 -19.03 -9.95 3.44
CA VAL A 26 -19.56 -8.66 3.90
C VAL A 26 -18.67 -7.49 3.47
N VAL A 27 -17.35 -7.70 3.43
CA VAL A 27 -16.36 -6.67 3.12
C VAL A 27 -15.89 -6.78 1.66
N TYR A 28 -15.71 -8.00 1.16
CA TYR A 28 -15.07 -8.27 -0.14
C TYR A 28 -16.01 -8.80 -1.23
N GLY A 29 -17.30 -8.96 -0.95
CA GLY A 29 -18.30 -9.40 -1.93
C GLY A 29 -18.49 -10.92 -2.00
N SER A 30 -19.44 -11.36 -2.83
CA SER A 30 -19.93 -12.74 -2.84
C SER A 30 -18.88 -13.80 -3.12
N ASP A 31 -17.78 -13.45 -3.79
CA ASP A 31 -16.75 -14.39 -4.20
C ASP A 31 -15.76 -14.73 -3.07
N ALA A 32 -15.79 -13.97 -1.97
CA ALA A 32 -14.92 -14.17 -0.80
C ALA A 32 -15.46 -15.24 0.17
N ILE A 33 -15.82 -16.42 -0.35
CA ILE A 33 -16.42 -17.52 0.43
C ILE A 33 -15.35 -18.29 1.23
N GLY A 34 -14.18 -18.54 0.63
CA GLY A 34 -13.08 -19.29 1.27
C GLY A 34 -12.12 -18.41 2.08
N GLY A 35 -12.08 -17.12 1.78
CA GLY A 35 -11.11 -16.17 2.33
C GLY A 35 -10.67 -15.15 1.29
N VAL A 36 -9.69 -14.34 1.67
CA VAL A 36 -9.11 -13.28 0.82
C VAL A 36 -7.60 -13.29 0.99
N VAL A 37 -6.90 -13.21 -0.14
CA VAL A 37 -5.47 -12.90 -0.19
C VAL A 37 -5.34 -11.50 -0.79
N GLN A 38 -4.83 -10.56 0.00
CA GLN A 38 -4.60 -9.19 -0.42
C GLN A 38 -3.10 -8.91 -0.53
N LEU A 39 -2.73 -8.28 -1.64
CA LEU A 39 -1.40 -7.75 -1.87
C LEU A 39 -1.46 -6.27 -1.57
N VAL A 40 -0.68 -5.83 -0.59
CA VAL A 40 -0.59 -4.41 -0.23
C VAL A 40 0.67 -3.85 -0.86
N SER A 41 0.53 -2.80 -1.66
CA SER A 41 1.66 -2.13 -2.31
C SER A 41 2.39 -1.20 -1.35
N GLU A 42 3.67 -0.98 -1.60
CA GLU A 42 4.48 0.05 -0.94
C GLU A 42 3.84 1.43 -1.11
N HIS A 43 3.80 2.20 -0.02
CA HIS A 43 3.51 3.62 -0.12
C HIS A 43 4.73 4.36 -0.67
N ARG A 44 4.60 4.99 -1.85
CA ARG A 44 5.68 5.79 -2.45
C ARG A 44 5.39 7.27 -2.32
N ASP A 45 6.04 7.92 -1.35
CA ASP A 45 6.10 9.37 -1.26
C ASP A 45 7.08 9.92 -2.31
N THR A 46 6.56 10.23 -3.49
CA THR A 46 7.35 10.73 -4.63
C THR A 46 7.98 12.11 -4.38
N SER A 47 7.44 12.88 -3.43
CA SER A 47 8.02 14.15 -3.00
C SER A 47 7.47 14.56 -1.64
N SER A 48 8.29 15.21 -0.82
CA SER A 48 7.87 15.73 0.48
C SER A 48 8.15 17.22 0.61
N LEU A 49 7.20 17.94 1.21
CA LEU A 49 7.30 19.35 1.56
C LEU A 49 7.34 19.48 3.07
N ARG A 50 8.38 20.12 3.61
CA ARG A 50 8.52 20.40 5.05
C ARG A 50 8.57 21.90 5.28
N ALA A 51 7.77 22.35 6.24
CA ALA A 51 7.76 23.71 6.73
C ALA A 51 7.89 23.70 8.25
N GLU A 52 8.90 24.42 8.76
CA GLU A 52 9.18 24.56 10.18
C GLU A 52 9.19 26.04 10.55
N ALA A 53 8.59 26.39 11.68
CA ALA A 53 8.64 27.71 12.27
C ALA A 53 8.93 27.58 13.76
N GLY A 54 9.64 28.52 14.35
CA GLY A 54 9.64 28.61 15.81
C GLY A 54 10.02 29.96 16.38
N THR A 55 10.20 29.94 17.69
CA THR A 55 9.93 31.08 18.58
C THR A 55 10.88 32.26 18.38
N ASP A 56 12.10 32.00 17.88
CA ASP A 56 13.14 33.01 17.68
C ASP A 56 13.19 33.57 16.23
N ALA A 57 12.01 33.69 15.59
CA ALA A 57 11.86 34.12 14.20
C ALA A 57 12.63 33.26 13.18
N TYR A 58 12.89 31.98 13.50
CA TYR A 58 13.46 31.04 12.56
C TYR A 58 12.35 30.37 11.74
N GLY A 59 12.58 30.26 10.43
CA GLY A 59 11.72 29.53 9.51
C GLY A 59 12.55 28.73 8.52
N ARG A 60 12.15 27.48 8.26
CA ARG A 60 12.79 26.62 7.26
C ARG A 60 11.73 26.03 6.34
N LEU A 61 11.97 26.17 5.04
CA LEU A 61 11.21 25.48 3.99
C LEU A 61 12.15 24.53 3.27
N GLY A 62 11.70 23.28 3.08
CA GLY A 62 12.47 22.25 2.40
C GLY A 62 11.58 21.44 1.47
N VAL A 63 12.09 21.20 0.26
CA VAL A 63 11.53 20.23 -0.68
C VAL A 63 12.54 19.10 -0.81
N VAL A 64 12.07 17.86 -0.69
CA VAL A 64 12.88 16.67 -0.96
C VAL A 64 12.17 15.87 -2.04
N TRP A 65 12.87 15.63 -3.14
CA TRP A 65 12.47 14.78 -4.26
C TRP A 65 13.17 13.43 -4.13
N GLY A 66 12.42 12.35 -4.38
CA GLY A 66 12.89 10.95 -4.37
C GLY A 66 13.20 10.45 -5.77
#